data_AF-A0A7Z9QW67-F1
#
_entry.id   AF-A0A7Z9QW67-F1
#
_cell.length_a   1.000
_cell.length_b   1.000
_cell.length_c   1.000
_cell.angle_alpha   90.00
_cell.angle_beta   90.00
_cell.angle_gamma   90.00
#
_symmetry.space_group_name_H-M   'P 1'
#
loop_
_entity.id
_entity.type
_entity.pdbx_description
1 polymer ?
#
loop_
_entity_poly.entity_id
_entity_poly.type
_entity_poly.pdbx_seq_one_letter_code
_entity_poly.pdbx_strand_id
1 'polypeptide(L)'
;MVIKQLESLNGFEIPAKLAPGARYRMKALYRKDKLGFYKNLAWKIDLELLSADGRTIASGNGYNIPDQYSLRDPRSLTKTTPWLRTEYVHFDVPPGPEVSKIRGKLYAAEYSHPPSGIKEDSVLELGPITIEPVGTHHLAA
;
A
#
# COMPACT_ATOMS: atom_id res chain seq x y z
N MET A 1 7.12 23.03 5.21
CA MET A 1 6.72 22.70 3.83
C MET A 1 5.37 22.00 3.83
N VAL A 2 4.59 22.18 2.78
CA VAL A 2 3.28 21.53 2.60
C VAL A 2 3.42 20.56 1.43
N ILE A 3 3.31 19.26 1.70
CA ILE A 3 3.38 18.24 0.64
C ILE A 3 2.04 18.20 -0.09
N LYS A 4 2.06 18.26 -1.42
CA LYS A 4 0.85 18.22 -2.25
C LYS A 4 0.16 16.87 -2.12
N GLN A 5 -1.16 16.88 -2.21
CA GLN A 5 -1.94 15.65 -2.32
C GLN A 5 -1.51 14.89 -3.58
N LEU A 6 -1.53 13.55 -3.54
CA LEU A 6 -1.11 12.65 -4.63
C LEU A 6 0.40 12.61 -4.92
N GLU A 7 1.24 13.39 -4.22
CA GLU A 7 2.67 13.16 -4.22
C GLU A 7 3.02 12.03 -3.25
N SER A 8 3.87 11.10 -3.70
CA SER A 8 4.35 10.01 -2.85
C SER A 8 5.20 10.62 -1.73
N LEU A 9 4.79 10.41 -0.48
CA LEU A 9 5.51 10.90 0.71
C LEU A 9 6.83 10.19 0.91
N ASN A 10 6.89 8.91 0.55
CA ASN A 10 8.05 8.04 0.58
C ASN A 10 7.71 6.74 -0.17
N GLY A 11 8.71 5.89 -0.39
CA GLY A 11 8.52 4.56 -0.93
C GLY A 11 9.46 3.54 -0.31
N PHE A 12 9.21 2.27 -0.57
CA PHE A 12 10.06 1.16 -0.16
C PHE A 12 10.12 0.12 -1.28
N GLU A 13 11.15 -0.71 -1.24
CA GLU A 13 11.23 -1.94 -2.01
C GLU A 13 11.55 -3.10 -1.07
N ILE A 14 10.81 -4.19 -1.21
CA ILE A 14 11.07 -5.43 -0.48
C ILE A 14 11.26 -6.59 -1.46
N PRO A 15 12.18 -7.54 -1.16
CA PRO A 15 12.26 -8.77 -1.93
C PRO A 15 10.98 -9.60 -1.74
N ALA A 16 10.49 -10.21 -2.82
CA ALA A 16 9.33 -11.08 -2.81
C ALA A 16 9.54 -12.18 -3.86
N LYS A 17 9.13 -13.42 -3.59
CA LYS A 17 9.14 -14.49 -4.59
C LYS A 17 7.71 -14.95 -4.81
N LEU A 18 7.05 -14.41 -5.82
CA LEU A 18 5.65 -14.71 -6.12
C LEU A 18 5.52 -15.38 -7.49
N ALA A 19 4.83 -16.52 -7.49
CA ALA A 19 4.64 -17.32 -8.69
C ALA A 19 3.66 -16.63 -9.66
N PRO A 20 3.94 -16.64 -10.97
CA PRO A 20 3.01 -16.10 -11.96
C PRO A 20 1.71 -16.90 -11.99
N GLY A 21 0.58 -16.22 -12.18
CA GLY A 21 -0.76 -16.82 -12.20
C GLY A 21 -1.31 -17.26 -10.84
N ALA A 22 -0.59 -17.02 -9.74
CA ALA A 22 -1.04 -17.35 -8.39
C ALA A 22 -1.70 -16.16 -7.69
N ARG A 23 -2.60 -16.48 -6.75
CA ARG A 23 -3.28 -15.48 -5.92
C ARG A 23 -2.65 -15.40 -4.54
N TYR A 24 -2.46 -14.18 -4.09
CA TYR A 24 -1.89 -13.87 -2.78
C TYR A 24 -2.82 -12.93 -2.01
N ARG A 25 -2.57 -12.84 -0.72
CA ARG A 25 -3.13 -11.80 0.14
C ARG A 25 -2.02 -11.16 0.95
N MET A 26 -2.19 -9.89 1.27
CA MET A 26 -1.23 -9.15 2.06
C MET A 26 -1.89 -8.25 3.08
N LYS A 27 -1.15 -8.01 4.17
CA LYS A 27 -1.48 -7.01 5.19
C LYS A 27 -0.19 -6.38 5.70
N ALA A 28 -0.29 -5.15 6.18
CA ALA A 28 0.83 -4.45 6.80
C ALA A 28 0.51 -4.12 8.26
N LEU A 29 1.54 -4.10 9.10
CA LEU A 29 1.47 -3.41 10.38
C LEU A 29 1.75 -1.93 10.14
N TYR A 30 0.99 -1.03 10.77
CA TYR A 30 1.17 0.42 10.63
C TYR A 30 0.95 1.14 11.96
N ARG A 31 1.59 2.31 12.11
CA ARG A 31 1.40 3.22 13.22
C ARG A 31 1.31 4.65 12.71
N LYS A 32 0.30 5.40 13.16
CA LYS A 32 0.24 6.85 12.97
C LYS A 32 0.68 7.53 14.25
N ASP A 33 1.67 8.41 14.15
CA ASP A 33 2.14 9.21 15.26
C ASP A 33 2.24 10.69 14.86
N LYS A 34 2.12 11.58 15.85
CA LYS A 34 2.31 13.04 15.70
C LYS A 34 1.44 13.71 14.62
N LEU A 35 0.23 13.22 14.35
CA LEU A 35 -0.71 13.94 13.47
C LEU A 35 -1.24 15.19 14.20
N GLY A 36 -0.98 16.39 13.65
CA GLY A 36 -1.36 17.66 14.27
C GLY A 36 -2.86 17.81 14.59
N PHE A 37 -3.21 18.87 15.35
CA PHE A 37 -4.49 19.08 16.06
C PHE A 37 -5.81 18.87 15.29
N TYR A 38 -5.82 18.83 13.95
CA TYR A 38 -7.03 18.76 13.12
C TYR A 38 -7.02 17.73 11.98
N LYS A 39 -6.06 16.80 11.88
CA LYS A 39 -5.90 16.01 10.64
C LYS A 39 -6.26 14.53 10.79
N ASN A 40 -7.37 14.17 10.18
CA ASN A 40 -7.74 12.79 9.86
C ASN A 40 -6.91 12.36 8.65
N LEU A 41 -5.68 11.91 8.89
CA LEU A 41 -4.80 11.43 7.82
C LEU A 41 -5.22 10.02 7.42
N ALA A 42 -5.94 9.92 6.33
CA ALA A 42 -6.04 8.69 5.56
C ALA A 42 -4.74 8.47 4.78
N TRP A 43 -4.43 7.22 4.46
CA TRP A 43 -3.29 6.89 3.63
C TRP A 43 -3.60 5.71 2.73
N LYS A 44 -2.82 5.62 1.65
CA LYS A 44 -2.82 4.51 0.71
C LYS A 44 -1.40 4.18 0.32
N ILE A 45 -1.08 2.90 0.18
CA ILE A 45 0.16 2.44 -0.44
C ILE A 45 -0.23 1.79 -1.75
N ASP A 46 0.16 2.37 -2.88
CA ASP A 46 0.09 1.66 -4.17
C ASP A 46 1.31 0.76 -4.31
N LEU A 47 1.07 -0.44 -4.80
CA LEU A 47 2.08 -1.47 -4.94
C LEU A 47 2.36 -1.73 -6.41
N GLU A 48 3.63 -1.93 -6.70
CA GLU A 48 4.14 -2.39 -8.00
C GLU A 48 4.80 -3.74 -7.79
N LEU A 49 4.40 -4.74 -8.57
CA LEU A 49 5.05 -6.03 -8.67
C LEU A 49 6.15 -5.92 -9.72
N LEU A 50 7.39 -6.24 -9.35
CA LEU A 50 8.56 -6.08 -10.23
C LEU A 50 9.24 -7.42 -10.48
N SER A 51 9.72 -7.63 -11.71
CA SER A 51 10.66 -8.72 -12.03
C SER A 51 12.06 -8.41 -11.50
N ALA A 52 12.96 -9.41 -11.58
CA ALA A 52 14.35 -9.30 -11.11
C ALA A 52 15.15 -8.14 -11.73
N ASP A 53 14.87 -7.81 -13.00
CA ASP A 53 15.45 -6.71 -13.76
C ASP A 53 14.84 -5.33 -13.43
N GLY A 54 13.82 -5.28 -12.57
CA GLY A 54 13.14 -4.05 -12.17
C GLY A 54 11.99 -3.63 -13.09
N ARG A 55 11.62 -4.42 -14.11
CA ARG A 55 10.45 -4.14 -14.95
C ARG A 55 9.16 -4.34 -14.16
N THR A 56 8.21 -3.41 -14.33
CA THR A 56 6.88 -3.51 -13.73
C THR A 56 6.06 -4.61 -14.42
N ILE A 57 5.60 -5.58 -13.63
CA ILE A 57 4.70 -6.66 -14.04
C ILE A 57 3.24 -6.24 -13.85
N ALA A 58 2.94 -5.63 -12.70
CA ALA A 58 1.64 -5.10 -12.36
C ALA A 58 1.80 -3.90 -11.44
N SER A 59 0.84 -2.98 -11.46
CA SER A 59 0.85 -1.79 -10.60
C SER A 59 -0.55 -1.38 -10.24
N GLY A 60 -0.70 -0.71 -9.10
CA GLY A 60 -1.98 -0.13 -8.73
C GLY A 60 -2.44 1.01 -9.65
N ASN A 61 -3.76 1.21 -9.70
CA ASN A 61 -4.42 2.18 -10.57
C ASN A 61 -4.40 3.63 -10.03
N GLY A 62 -3.53 3.96 -9.08
CA GLY A 62 -3.42 5.29 -8.50
C GLY A 62 -4.42 5.58 -7.37
N TYR A 63 -4.18 6.67 -6.64
CA TYR A 63 -4.74 6.94 -5.30
C TYR A 63 -6.27 6.76 -5.15
N ASN A 64 -7.08 7.37 -6.02
CA ASN A 64 -8.54 7.42 -5.89
C ASN A 64 -9.29 6.18 -6.41
N ILE A 65 -8.59 5.18 -6.95
CA ILE A 65 -9.22 4.00 -7.56
C ILE A 65 -9.04 2.80 -6.63
N PRO A 66 -10.15 2.19 -6.12
CA PRO A 66 -10.08 0.90 -5.45
C PRO A 66 -9.37 -0.12 -6.34
N ASP A 67 -8.34 -0.75 -5.81
CA ASP A 67 -7.50 -1.65 -6.61
C ASP A 67 -6.84 -2.71 -5.73
N GLN A 68 -6.64 -3.89 -6.30
CA GLN A 68 -6.07 -5.06 -5.64
C GLN A 68 -4.60 -4.87 -5.24
N TYR A 69 -3.86 -3.99 -5.92
CA TYR A 69 -2.47 -3.68 -5.59
C TYR A 69 -2.38 -2.46 -4.68
N SER A 70 -3.30 -2.31 -3.72
CA SER A 70 -3.25 -1.21 -2.77
C SER A 70 -3.60 -1.59 -1.33
N LEU A 71 -2.77 -1.13 -0.39
CA LEU A 71 -3.08 -1.14 1.04
C LEU A 71 -3.66 0.21 1.45
N ARG A 72 -4.71 0.20 2.28
CA ARG A 72 -5.42 1.41 2.69
C ARG A 72 -5.52 1.46 4.19
N ASP A 73 -5.59 2.67 4.72
CA ASP A 73 -5.92 2.92 6.10
C ASP A 73 -7.34 2.44 6.44
N PRO A 74 -7.50 1.43 7.32
CA PRO A 74 -8.83 0.96 7.73
C PRO A 74 -9.50 1.93 8.72
N ARG A 75 -8.76 2.88 9.29
CA ARG A 75 -9.26 3.79 10.34
C ARG A 75 -8.90 5.25 10.04
N SER A 76 -9.49 5.75 8.95
CA SER A 76 -9.26 7.09 8.39
C SER A 76 -9.59 8.27 9.33
N LEU A 77 -10.31 8.03 10.43
CA LEU A 77 -10.75 9.06 11.39
C LEU A 77 -9.97 9.09 12.71
N THR A 78 -8.79 8.46 12.77
CA THR A 78 -7.96 8.41 13.99
C THR A 78 -6.67 9.22 13.83
N LYS A 79 -6.41 10.10 14.81
CA LYS A 79 -5.25 11.01 14.87
C LYS A 79 -3.93 10.29 15.15
N THR A 80 -3.94 9.35 16.08
CA THR A 80 -2.81 8.48 16.32
C THR A 80 -3.37 7.09 16.48
N THR A 81 -2.56 6.11 16.10
CA THR A 81 -2.92 4.71 16.30
C THR A 81 -1.78 4.05 17.04
N PRO A 82 -2.04 3.06 17.91
CA PRO A 82 -1.00 2.09 18.23
C PRO A 82 -0.60 1.34 16.94
N TRP A 83 0.34 0.41 17.06
CA TRP A 83 0.57 -0.54 15.97
C TRP A 83 -0.72 -1.33 15.68
N LEU A 84 -1.27 -1.13 14.49
CA LEU A 84 -2.47 -1.80 14.00
C LEU A 84 -2.14 -2.57 12.73
N ARG A 85 -2.94 -3.59 12.42
CA ARG A 85 -2.84 -4.29 11.14
C ARG A 85 -3.88 -3.73 10.18
N THR A 86 -3.52 -3.63 8.90
CA THR A 86 -4.51 -3.46 7.84
C THR A 86 -5.34 -4.73 7.70
N GLU A 87 -6.50 -4.59 7.06
CA GLU A 87 -7.21 -5.74 6.51
C GLU A 87 -6.38 -6.42 5.41
N TYR A 88 -6.70 -7.69 5.15
CA TYR A 88 -6.11 -8.40 4.02
C TYR A 88 -6.62 -7.82 2.71
N VAL A 89 -5.69 -7.51 1.81
CA VAL A 89 -5.96 -7.21 0.42
C VAL A 89 -5.52 -8.39 -0.42
N HIS A 90 -6.42 -8.91 -1.24
CA HIS A 90 -6.14 -9.99 -2.17
C HIS A 90 -5.66 -9.41 -3.49
N PHE A 91 -4.67 -10.04 -4.10
CA PHE A 91 -4.16 -9.65 -5.41
C PHE A 91 -3.68 -10.87 -6.19
N ASP A 92 -3.85 -10.79 -7.50
CA ASP A 92 -3.41 -11.81 -8.43
C ASP A 92 -2.04 -11.42 -9.02
N VAL A 93 -1.16 -12.38 -9.24
CA VAL A 93 0.03 -12.17 -10.06
C VAL A 93 -0.32 -12.52 -11.50
N PRO A 94 -0.20 -11.58 -12.47
CA PRO A 94 -0.49 -11.89 -13.86
C PRO A 94 0.38 -13.06 -14.39
N PRO A 95 -0.09 -13.82 -15.39
CA PRO A 95 0.78 -14.74 -16.13
C PRO A 95 2.00 -14.00 -16.69
N GLY A 96 3.17 -14.62 -16.65
CA GLY A 96 4.40 -14.01 -17.15
C GLY A 96 5.61 -14.34 -16.26
N PRO A 97 6.56 -13.39 -16.08
CA PRO A 97 7.74 -13.64 -15.27
C PRO A 97 7.40 -13.71 -13.78
N GLU A 98 8.27 -14.39 -13.04
CA GLU A 98 8.21 -14.39 -11.57
C GLU A 98 8.38 -12.97 -11.02
N VAL A 99 7.62 -12.63 -9.97
CA VAL A 99 7.83 -11.40 -9.20
C VAL A 99 8.98 -11.63 -8.24
N SER A 100 9.98 -10.74 -8.30
CA SER A 100 11.17 -10.79 -7.44
C SER A 100 11.21 -9.68 -6.39
N LYS A 101 10.44 -8.60 -6.60
CA LYS A 101 10.35 -7.46 -5.67
C LYS A 101 8.95 -6.87 -5.67
N ILE A 102 8.60 -6.23 -4.56
CA ILE A 102 7.44 -5.34 -4.48
C ILE A 102 7.94 -3.95 -4.11
N ARG A 103 7.53 -2.95 -4.89
CA ARG A 103 7.72 -1.55 -4.56
C ARG A 103 6.42 -0.97 -4.03
N GLY A 104 6.47 -0.28 -2.89
CA GLY A 104 5.34 0.49 -2.37
C GLY A 104 5.58 1.99 -2.47
N LYS A 105 4.56 2.73 -2.90
CA LYS A 105 4.54 4.20 -2.91
C LYS A 105 3.45 4.68 -1.95
N LEU A 106 3.86 5.45 -0.94
CA LEU A 106 2.96 5.93 0.10
C LEU A 106 2.33 7.26 -0.32
N TYR A 107 1.00 7.29 -0.35
CA TYR A 107 0.20 8.47 -0.54
C TYR A 107 -0.57 8.78 0.73
N ALA A 108 -0.64 10.05 1.08
CA ALA A 108 -1.47 10.54 2.17
C ALA A 108 -2.63 11.38 1.62
N ALA A 109 -3.73 11.35 2.36
CA ALA A 109 -4.94 12.07 2.02
C ALA A 109 -5.83 12.30 3.24
N GLU A 110 -6.88 13.10 3.08
CA GLU A 110 -7.84 13.36 4.14
C GLU A 110 -9.25 12.94 3.71
N TYR A 111 -9.98 12.29 4.62
CA TYR A 111 -11.17 11.49 4.28
C TYR A 111 -12.44 12.30 3.98
N SER A 112 -12.49 13.60 4.28
CA SER A 112 -13.78 14.33 4.30
C SER A 112 -13.76 15.72 3.69
N HIS A 113 -12.63 16.44 3.72
CA HIS A 113 -12.45 17.72 3.04
C HIS A 113 -10.99 17.77 2.62
N PRO A 114 -10.62 18.25 1.42
CA PRO A 114 -9.22 18.43 1.08
C PRO A 114 -8.66 19.60 1.91
N PRO A 115 -7.74 19.42 2.87
CA PRO A 115 -6.95 20.54 3.31
C PRO A 115 -5.78 20.72 2.37
N SER A 116 -5.31 21.95 2.38
CA SER A 116 -4.21 22.45 1.57
C SER A 116 -2.87 21.75 1.77
N GLY A 117 -2.74 20.78 2.71
CA GLY A 117 -1.46 20.10 2.96
C GLY A 117 -1.45 19.11 4.12
N ILE A 118 -0.41 18.29 4.20
CA ILE A 118 -0.03 17.47 5.36
C ILE A 118 1.09 18.20 6.11
N LYS A 119 1.13 18.13 7.45
CA LYS A 119 2.25 18.73 8.19
C LYS A 119 3.49 17.84 8.08
N GLU A 120 4.68 18.44 8.10
CA GLU A 120 5.96 17.72 8.03
C GLU A 120 6.23 16.81 9.22
N ASP A 121 5.62 17.10 10.37
CA ASP A 121 5.78 16.32 11.60
C ASP A 121 4.83 15.11 11.69
N SER A 122 3.91 14.95 10.73
CA SER A 122 3.05 13.78 10.64
C SER A 122 3.87 12.54 10.30
N VAL A 123 3.79 11.50 11.13
CA VAL A 123 4.54 10.25 10.93
C VAL A 123 3.57 9.10 10.63
N LEU A 124 3.80 8.44 9.50
CA LEU A 124 3.30 7.09 9.24
C LEU A 124 4.49 6.13 9.26
N GLU A 125 4.46 5.19 10.19
CA GLU A 125 5.41 4.09 10.24
C GLU A 125 4.79 2.82 9.69
N LEU A 126 5.54 2.14 8.83
CA LEU A 126 5.21 0.82 8.32
C LEU A 126 6.09 -0.22 9.01
N GLY A 127 5.42 -1.19 9.61
CA GLY A 127 6.06 -2.39 10.12
C GLY A 127 6.11 -3.48 9.04
N PRO A 128 6.28 -4.74 9.45
CA PRO A 128 6.37 -5.86 8.52
C PRO A 128 5.13 -5.97 7.61
N ILE A 129 5.39 -6.21 6.33
CA ILE A 129 4.37 -6.60 5.36
C ILE A 129 4.35 -8.11 5.32
N THR A 130 3.18 -8.69 5.58
CA THR A 130 2.95 -10.13 5.51
C THR A 130 2.28 -10.44 4.19
N ILE A 131 2.84 -11.36 3.41
CA ILE A 131 2.30 -11.83 2.13
C ILE A 131 2.13 -13.34 2.25
N GLU A 132 0.93 -13.82 1.92
CA GLU A 132 0.55 -15.21 2.07
C GLU A 132 -0.06 -15.72 0.76
N PRO A 133 0.30 -16.93 0.30
CA PRO A 133 -0.40 -17.57 -0.80
C PRO A 133 -1.83 -17.90 -0.36
N VAL A 134 -2.79 -17.65 -1.24
CA VAL A 134 -4.21 -18.03 -1.05
C VAL A 134 -4.51 -19.34 -1.77
N GLY A 135 -3.76 -19.63 -2.84
CA GLY A 135 -3.88 -20.81 -3.68
C GLY A 135 -3.63 -20.46 -5.15
N THR A 136 -3.49 -21.47 -5.99
CA THR A 136 -3.47 -21.31 -7.45
C THR A 136 -4.91 -21.16 -7.95
N HIS A 137 -5.18 -20.16 -8.80
CA HIS A 137 -6.35 -20.20 -9.66
C HIS A 137 -6.16 -21.43 -10.58
N HIS A 138 -6.79 -22.55 -10.25
CA HIS A 138 -7.00 -23.60 -11.24
C HIS A 138 -7.85 -22.99 -12.33
N LEU A 139 -7.22 -22.68 -13.47
CA LEU A 139 -7.94 -22.57 -14.74
C LEU A 139 -8.68 -23.90 -14.90
N ALA A 140 -10.01 -23.86 -14.82
CA ALA A 140 -10.83 -24.97 -15.25
C ALA A 140 -10.45 -25.28 -16.70
N ALA A 141 -10.04 -26.52 -16.93
CA ALA A 141 -9.79 -27.08 -18.25
C ALA A 141 -11.08 -27.10 -19.09
#